data_AF-A0A1I8A3G2-F1
#
_entry.id   AF-A0A1I8A3G2-F1
#
_cell.length_a   1.000
_cell.length_b   1.000
_cell.length_c   1.000
_cell.angle_alpha   90.00
_cell.angle_beta   90.00
_cell.angle_gamma   90.00
#
_symmetry.space_group_name_H-M   'P 1'
#
loop_
_entity.id
_entity.type
_entity.pdbx_description
1 polymer ?
#
loop_
_entity_poly.entity_id
_entity_poly.type
_entity_poly.pdbx_seq_one_letter_code
_entity_poly.pdbx_strand_id
1 'polypeptide(L)'
;MRMQHNLEQQIQARNQSGVTEEALREFSMMFKHYDKEKCGRLDHQQFKSCLRALGYDLPMVDEGQPEPEFQRILDIVDPNRKEFRPYVTAEELYANLTPEQAEYCIKRMKPYTDAISGRSIPGALDYEQFVHNLFQS
;
A
#
# COMPACT_ATOMS: atom_id res chain seq x y z
N MET A 1 -14.51 3.19 12.74
CA MET A 1 -14.48 2.06 13.70
C MET A 1 -14.58 0.72 12.96
N ARG A 2 -13.57 0.32 12.17
CA ARG A 2 -13.55 -0.96 11.42
C ARG A 2 -12.20 -1.66 11.46
N MET A 3 -11.10 -0.90 11.49
CA MET A 3 -9.74 -1.43 11.67
C MET A 3 -9.52 -2.11 13.03
N GLN A 4 -10.06 -1.55 14.12
CA GLN A 4 -9.97 -2.15 15.46
C GLN A 4 -10.59 -3.56 15.49
N HIS A 5 -11.78 -3.71 14.88
CA HIS A 5 -12.49 -4.98 14.83
C HIS A 5 -11.80 -6.01 13.93
N ASN A 6 -11.15 -5.53 12.86
CA ASN A 6 -10.37 -6.39 11.96
C ASN A 6 -9.05 -6.84 12.62
N LEU A 7 -8.39 -5.97 13.40
CA LEU A 7 -7.21 -6.32 14.18
C LEU A 7 -7.53 -7.31 15.31
N GLU A 8 -8.62 -7.13 16.05
CA GLU A 8 -9.02 -8.06 17.12
C GLU A 8 -9.36 -9.45 16.57
N GLN A 9 -10.06 -9.51 15.43
CA GLN A 9 -10.34 -10.78 14.75
C GLN A 9 -9.07 -11.43 14.20
N GLN A 10 -8.11 -10.65 13.69
CA GLN A 10 -6.82 -11.19 13.26
C GLN A 10 -5.91 -11.61 14.43
N ILE A 11 -5.96 -10.92 15.57
CA ILE A 11 -5.24 -11.32 16.80
C ILE A 11 -5.82 -12.63 17.35
N GLN A 12 -7.15 -12.80 17.34
CA GLN A 12 -7.79 -14.07 17.71
C GLN A 12 -7.47 -15.21 16.74
N ALA A 13 -7.34 -14.94 15.43
CA ALA A 13 -6.89 -15.92 14.45
C ALA A 13 -5.40 -16.27 14.59
N ARG A 14 -4.58 -15.33 15.06
CA ARG A 14 -3.13 -15.49 15.26
C ARG A 14 -2.75 -16.23 16.55
N ASN A 15 -3.71 -16.57 17.42
CA ASN A 15 -3.50 -17.53 18.52
C ASN A 15 -3.12 -18.95 18.05
N GLN A 16 -3.07 -19.20 16.74
CA GLN A 16 -2.54 -20.44 16.15
C GLN A 16 -1.05 -20.38 15.74
N SER A 17 -0.36 -19.23 15.79
CA SER A 17 0.95 -19.07 15.12
C SER A 17 2.17 -18.81 16.03
N GLY A 18 2.08 -18.96 17.36
CA GLY A 18 3.27 -18.94 18.23
C GLY A 18 4.00 -17.60 18.32
N VAL A 19 3.29 -16.47 18.21
CA VAL A 19 3.86 -15.14 18.46
C VAL A 19 3.61 -14.80 19.92
N THR A 20 4.68 -14.49 20.66
CA THR A 20 4.61 -14.22 22.09
C THR A 20 3.99 -12.85 22.38
N GLU A 21 3.38 -12.68 23.56
CA GLU A 21 2.78 -11.40 23.97
C GLU A 21 3.84 -10.28 24.04
N GLU A 22 5.08 -10.63 24.38
CA GLU A 22 6.21 -9.73 24.41
C GLU A 22 6.49 -9.15 23.02
N ALA A 23 6.51 -9.99 21.99
CA ALA A 23 6.74 -9.55 20.61
C ALA A 23 5.63 -8.61 20.11
N LEU A 24 4.37 -8.86 20.50
CA LEU A 24 3.26 -7.95 20.20
C LEU A 24 3.38 -6.62 20.93
N ARG A 25 3.84 -6.64 22.18
CA ARG A 25 4.07 -5.45 22.99
C ARG A 25 5.19 -4.59 22.43
N GLU A 26 6.30 -5.20 22.04
CA GLU A 26 7.43 -4.53 21.38
C GLU A 26 7.01 -3.90 20.05
N PHE A 27 6.25 -4.64 19.23
CA PHE A 27 5.71 -4.12 17.98
C PHE A 27 4.81 -2.90 18.21
N SER A 28 3.91 -2.97 19.19
CA SER A 28 3.01 -1.85 19.54
C SER A 28 3.78 -0.62 20.06
N MET A 29 4.85 -0.84 20.83
CA MET A 29 5.73 0.23 21.30
C MET A 29 6.48 0.90 20.15
N MET A 30 7.08 0.11 19.25
CA MET A 30 7.80 0.68 18.11
C MET A 30 6.87 1.34 17.10
N PHE A 31 5.68 0.77 16.86
CA PHE A 31 4.68 1.42 16.01
C PHE A 31 4.32 2.82 16.51
N LYS A 32 4.04 2.97 17.81
CA LYS A 32 3.75 4.27 18.42
C LYS A 32 4.94 5.24 18.38
N HIS A 33 6.17 4.73 18.40
CA HIS A 33 7.36 5.56 18.29
C HIS A 33 7.49 6.19 16.90
N TYR A 34 7.18 5.43 15.85
CA TYR A 34 7.27 5.89 14.47
C TYR A 34 6.01 6.66 14.00
N ASP A 35 4.83 6.37 14.58
CA ASP A 35 3.56 7.08 14.32
C ASP A 35 3.50 8.40 15.12
N LYS A 36 4.39 9.33 14.79
CA LYS A 36 4.52 10.63 15.49
C LYS A 36 3.22 11.45 15.45
N GLU A 37 2.48 11.34 14.35
CA GLU A 37 1.21 12.06 14.13
C GLU A 37 0.01 11.35 14.74
N LYS A 38 0.20 10.16 15.32
CA LYS A 38 -0.86 9.32 15.90
C LYS A 38 -2.00 9.07 14.91
N CYS A 39 -1.68 9.02 13.62
CA CYS A 39 -2.65 8.78 12.57
C CYS A 39 -3.01 7.29 12.46
N GLY A 40 -2.30 6.43 13.20
CA GLY A 40 -2.47 4.99 13.22
C GLY A 40 -1.90 4.33 11.97
N ARG A 41 -0.99 4.99 11.25
CA ARG A 41 -0.42 4.54 9.98
C ARG A 41 1.07 4.83 9.94
N LEU A 42 1.82 3.93 9.32
CA LEU A 42 3.23 4.13 8.99
C LEU A 42 3.37 4.05 7.46
N ASP A 43 4.14 4.96 6.88
CA ASP A 43 4.57 4.82 5.49
C ASP A 43 5.58 3.66 5.34
N HIS A 44 5.95 3.32 4.10
CA HIS A 44 6.88 2.23 3.84
C HIS A 44 8.27 2.44 4.50
N GLN A 45 8.79 3.66 4.55
CA GLN A 45 10.09 3.93 5.19
C GLN A 45 10.02 3.80 6.70
N GLN A 46 8.95 4.31 7.31
CA GLN A 46 8.68 4.22 8.75
C GLN A 46 8.45 2.78 9.18
N PHE A 47 7.66 2.03 8.41
CA PHE A 47 7.40 0.62 8.68
C PHE A 47 8.67 -0.22 8.51
N LYS A 48 9.47 0.03 7.47
CA LYS A 48 10.78 -0.61 7.28
C LYS A 48 11.74 -0.32 8.43
N SER A 49 11.80 0.93 8.87
CA SER A 49 12.62 1.33 10.03
C SER A 49 12.17 0.63 11.31
N CYS A 50 10.85 0.50 11.50
CA CYS A 50 10.25 -0.24 12.61
C CYS A 50 10.65 -1.73 12.60
N LEU A 51 10.57 -2.40 11.44
CA LEU A 51 10.99 -3.79 11.31
C LEU A 51 12.49 -3.98 11.62
N ARG A 52 13.36 -3.09 11.12
CA ARG A 52 14.80 -3.15 11.44
C ARG A 52 15.06 -2.94 12.93
N ALA A 53 14.36 -2.01 13.58
CA ALA A 53 14.49 -1.74 15.01
C ALA A 53 14.03 -2.92 15.89
N LEU A 54 13.08 -3.73 15.39
CA LEU A 54 12.61 -4.96 16.03
C LEU A 54 13.51 -6.17 15.74
N GLY A 55 14.62 -5.98 15.01
CA GLY A 55 15.58 -7.04 14.72
C GLY A 55 15.24 -7.91 13.50
N TYR A 56 14.29 -7.50 12.66
CA TYR A 56 14.09 -8.16 11.36
C TYR A 56 15.26 -7.81 10.43
N ASP A 57 16.02 -8.83 10.04
CA ASP A 57 17.14 -8.68 9.13
C ASP A 57 16.63 -8.46 7.70
N LEU A 58 16.54 -7.20 7.31
CA LEU A 58 16.16 -6.77 5.96
C LEU A 58 17.43 -6.46 5.16
N PRO A 59 17.74 -7.23 4.10
CA PRO A 59 18.96 -7.02 3.32
C PRO A 59 19.02 -5.59 2.79
N MET A 60 20.22 -5.01 2.79
CA MET A 60 20.44 -3.73 2.13
C MET A 60 20.39 -3.95 0.62
N VAL A 61 19.55 -3.19 -0.07
CA VAL A 61 19.51 -3.12 -1.52
C VAL A 61 20.03 -1.76 -1.98
N ASP A 62 20.53 -1.70 -3.21
CA ASP A 62 20.91 -0.44 -3.83
C ASP A 62 19.70 0.50 -3.98
N GLU A 63 19.96 1.80 -3.97
CA GLU A 63 18.93 2.83 -4.12
C GLU A 63 18.15 2.63 -5.44
N GLY A 64 16.82 2.47 -5.34
CA GLY A 64 15.93 2.22 -6.49
C GLY A 64 15.73 0.74 -6.84
N GLN A 65 16.41 -0.20 -6.18
CA GLN A 65 16.13 -1.64 -6.34
C GLN A 65 14.95 -2.09 -5.47
N PRO A 66 14.12 -3.03 -5.94
CA PRO A 66 13.05 -3.60 -5.13
C PRO A 66 13.61 -4.41 -3.97
N GLU A 67 12.96 -4.34 -2.81
CA GLU A 67 13.33 -5.09 -1.60
C GLU A 67 12.44 -6.33 -1.45
N PRO A 68 12.85 -7.52 -1.96
CA PRO A 68 11.96 -8.66 -2.03
C PRO A 68 11.49 -9.14 -0.65
N GLU A 69 12.35 -9.14 0.36
CA GLU A 69 11.98 -9.51 1.75
C GLU A 69 10.95 -8.54 2.33
N PHE A 70 11.16 -7.24 2.17
CA PHE A 70 10.23 -6.22 2.67
C PHE A 70 8.90 -6.27 1.91
N GLN A 71 8.94 -6.50 0.59
CA GLN A 71 7.76 -6.66 -0.25
C GLN A 71 6.93 -7.88 0.15
N ARG A 72 7.57 -9.02 0.45
CA ARG A 72 6.86 -10.21 0.96
C ARG A 72 6.18 -9.94 2.30
N ILE A 73 6.82 -9.20 3.20
CA ILE A 73 6.21 -8.81 4.47
C ILE A 73 5.01 -7.90 4.23
N LEU A 74 5.13 -6.91 3.34
CA LEU A 74 4.01 -6.04 2.95
C LEU A 74 2.82 -6.81 2.39
N ASP A 75 3.06 -7.81 1.52
CA ASP A 75 1.98 -8.63 0.95
C ASP A 75 1.23 -9.46 2.01
N ILE A 76 1.88 -9.78 3.13
CA ILE A 76 1.30 -10.53 4.26
C ILE A 76 0.56 -9.59 5.22
N VAL A 77 1.16 -8.45 5.58
CA VAL A 77 0.61 -7.53 6.58
C VAL A 77 -0.45 -6.60 6.01
N ASP A 78 -0.38 -6.31 4.71
CA ASP A 78 -1.34 -5.51 3.97
C ASP A 78 -1.72 -6.21 2.65
N PRO A 79 -2.48 -7.32 2.72
CA PRO A 79 -2.95 -8.02 1.53
C PRO A 79 -3.86 -7.15 0.65
N ASN A 80 -4.46 -6.09 1.22
CA ASN A 80 -5.28 -5.10 0.52
C ASN A 80 -4.44 -3.99 -0.12
N ARG A 81 -3.10 -3.97 0.05
CA ARG A 81 -2.21 -3.10 -0.74
C ARG A 81 -2.39 -3.34 -2.25
N LYS A 82 -2.79 -4.54 -2.66
CA LYS A 82 -3.19 -4.84 -4.05
C LYS A 82 -4.43 -4.06 -4.52
N GLU A 83 -5.24 -3.52 -3.62
CA GLU A 83 -6.36 -2.63 -3.95
C GLU A 83 -5.92 -1.16 -4.11
N PHE A 84 -4.76 -0.78 -3.56
CA PHE A 84 -4.07 0.47 -3.89
C PHE A 84 -3.36 0.32 -5.24
N ARG A 85 -4.16 0.11 -6.27
CA ARG A 85 -3.70 0.17 -7.65
C ARG A 85 -3.56 1.64 -8.00
N PRO A 86 -2.36 2.15 -8.31
CA PRO A 86 -2.16 3.54 -8.76
C PRO A 86 -2.64 3.73 -10.21
N TYR A 87 -3.71 3.03 -10.58
CA TYR A 87 -4.32 3.03 -11.88
C TYR A 87 -5.80 2.71 -11.77
N VAL A 88 -6.56 3.17 -12.76
CA VAL A 88 -7.98 2.88 -12.95
C VAL A 88 -8.19 2.25 -14.32
N THR A 89 -9.24 1.47 -14.50
CA THR A 89 -9.60 0.90 -15.81
C THR A 89 -10.74 1.66 -16.47
N ALA A 90 -10.85 1.55 -17.79
CA ALA A 90 -11.98 2.11 -18.52
C ALA A 90 -13.33 1.57 -17.99
N GLU A 91 -13.39 0.28 -17.67
CA GLU A 91 -14.59 -0.36 -17.10
C GLU A 91 -15.00 0.28 -15.77
N GLU A 92 -14.03 0.54 -14.89
CA GLU A 92 -14.29 1.22 -13.61
C GLU A 92 -14.76 2.67 -13.81
N LEU A 93 -14.22 3.38 -14.80
CA LEU A 93 -14.69 4.73 -15.13
C LEU A 93 -16.13 4.70 -15.64
N TYR A 94 -16.48 3.79 -16.55
CA TYR A 94 -17.86 3.66 -17.04
C TYR A 94 -18.84 3.17 -15.97
N ALA A 95 -18.38 2.38 -15.00
CA ALA A 95 -19.22 1.90 -13.91
C ALA A 95 -19.53 2.97 -12.85
N ASN A 96 -18.66 3.97 -12.69
CA ASN A 96 -18.74 4.96 -11.61
C ASN A 96 -19.03 6.39 -12.07
N LEU A 97 -18.88 6.70 -13.36
CA LEU A 97 -19.09 8.03 -13.94
C LEU A 97 -20.15 8.00 -15.04
N THR A 98 -20.62 9.17 -15.49
CA THR A 98 -21.44 9.22 -16.71
C THR A 98 -20.60 8.82 -17.93
N PRO A 99 -21.20 8.28 -19.00
CA PRO A 99 -20.47 7.90 -20.21
C PRO A 99 -19.60 9.03 -20.77
N GLU A 100 -20.09 10.27 -20.73
CA GLU A 100 -19.36 11.43 -21.23
C GLU A 100 -18.14 11.77 -20.36
N GLN A 101 -18.27 11.64 -19.05
CA GLN A 101 -17.17 11.86 -18.10
C GLN A 101 -16.10 10.77 -18.23
N ALA A 102 -16.53 9.51 -18.36
CA ALA A 102 -15.62 8.38 -18.58
C ALA A 102 -14.83 8.56 -19.89
N GLU A 103 -15.50 8.89 -21.00
CA GLU A 103 -14.82 9.16 -22.28
C GLU A 103 -13.82 10.32 -22.17
N TYR A 104 -14.18 11.39 -21.46
CA TYR A 104 -13.29 12.53 -21.25
C TYR A 104 -12.02 12.13 -20.48
N CYS A 105 -12.17 11.35 -19.40
CA CYS A 105 -11.05 10.82 -18.63
C CYS A 105 -10.18 9.89 -19.50
N ILE A 106 -10.77 8.92 -20.18
CA ILE A 106 -10.05 7.94 -21.02
C ILE A 106 -9.25 8.62 -22.14
N LYS A 107 -9.81 9.66 -22.79
CA LYS A 107 -9.10 10.39 -23.87
C LYS A 107 -7.89 11.19 -23.39
N ARG A 108 -7.81 11.51 -22.10
CA ARG A 108 -6.76 12.39 -21.55
C ARG A 108 -5.81 11.68 -20.59
N MET A 109 -6.18 10.53 -20.06
CA MET A 109 -5.30 9.69 -19.26
C MET A 109 -4.33 8.91 -20.17
N LYS A 110 -3.11 8.70 -19.69
CA LYS A 110 -2.13 7.84 -20.36
C LYS A 110 -2.27 6.40 -19.85
N PRO A 111 -1.86 5.40 -20.65
CA PRO A 111 -1.76 4.04 -20.17
C PRO A 111 -0.84 3.95 -18.95
N TYR A 112 -1.29 3.27 -17.91
CA TYR A 112 -0.48 3.03 -16.73
C TYR A 112 0.66 2.05 -17.05
N THR A 113 1.86 2.40 -16.62
CA THR A 113 3.02 1.53 -16.64
C THR A 113 3.56 1.39 -15.24
N ASP A 114 3.66 0.15 -14.77
CA ASP A 114 4.15 -0.14 -13.44
C ASP A 114 5.62 0.30 -13.32
N ALA A 115 5.90 1.24 -12.42
CA ALA A 115 7.22 1.83 -12.26
C ALA A 115 8.30 0.84 -11.81
N ILE A 116 7.88 -0.28 -11.20
CA ILE A 116 8.78 -1.28 -10.60
C ILE A 116 9.15 -2.36 -11.63
N SER A 117 8.16 -2.87 -12.35
CA SER A 117 8.31 -3.98 -13.31
C SER A 117 8.42 -3.51 -14.76
N GLY A 118 8.14 -2.24 -15.04
CA GLY A 118 8.07 -1.68 -16.39
C GLY A 118 6.93 -2.28 -17.23
N ARG A 119 6.02 -3.05 -16.62
CA ARG A 119 4.92 -3.69 -17.34
C ARG A 119 3.77 -2.71 -17.50
N SER A 120 3.32 -2.56 -18.75
CA SER A 120 2.03 -1.96 -19.04
C SER A 120 0.92 -2.97 -18.77
N ILE A 121 -0.10 -2.54 -18.02
CA ILE A 121 -1.27 -3.37 -17.72
C ILE A 121 -2.35 -3.03 -18.77
N PRO A 122 -2.87 -4.01 -19.52
CA PRO A 122 -3.89 -3.75 -20.53
C PRO A 122 -5.13 -3.08 -19.92
N GLY A 123 -5.54 -1.95 -20.49
CA GLY A 123 -6.71 -1.19 -20.05
C GLY A 123 -6.53 -0.38 -18.76
N ALA A 124 -5.35 -0.40 -18.14
CA ALA A 124 -5.02 0.43 -17.00
C ALA A 124 -4.62 1.84 -17.44
N LEU A 125 -5.14 2.85 -16.72
CA LEU A 125 -4.97 4.27 -16.98
C LEU A 125 -4.36 4.94 -15.75
N ASP A 126 -3.39 5.82 -15.98
CA ASP A 126 -2.71 6.60 -14.96
C ASP A 126 -3.59 7.80 -14.56
N TYR A 127 -4.37 7.62 -13.49
CA TYR A 127 -5.22 8.68 -12.96
C TYR A 127 -4.41 9.70 -12.15
N GLU A 128 -3.29 9.31 -11.55
CA GLU A 128 -2.49 10.22 -10.70
C GLU A 128 -1.87 11.33 -11.54
N GLN A 129 -1.25 10.98 -12.67
CA GLN A 129 -0.70 11.96 -13.61
C GLN A 129 -1.80 12.84 -14.20
N PHE A 130 -2.99 12.28 -14.48
CA PHE A 130 -4.12 13.03 -15.00
C PHE A 130 -4.65 14.05 -13.98
N VAL A 131 -4.87 13.65 -12.73
CA VAL A 131 -5.32 14.54 -11.64
C VAL A 131 -4.27 15.63 -11.39
N HIS A 132 -2.99 15.27 -11.34
CA HIS A 132 -1.90 16.24 -11.19
C HIS A 132 -1.92 17.31 -12.30
N ASN A 133 -2.11 16.92 -13.55
CA ASN A 133 -2.22 17.87 -14.68
C ASN A 133 -3.51 18.71 -14.65
N LEU A 134 -4.58 18.20 -14.03
CA LEU A 134 -5.88 18.88 -13.99
C LEU A 134 -5.95 19.96 -12.90
N PHE A 135 -5.29 19.73 -11.75
CA PHE A 135 -5.41 20.58 -10.56
C PHE A 135 -4.17 21.46 -10.25
N GLN A 136 -3.09 21.35 -11.02
CA GLN A 136 -1.92 22.24 -10.89
C GLN A 136 -1.86 23.38 -11.93
N SER A 137 -3.01 23.89 -12.35
CA SER A 137 -3.09 25.19 -13.06
C SER A 137 -3.35 26.33 -12.08
#